data_AF-A0A3B4ZKB1-F1
#
_entry.id   AF-A0A3B4ZKB1-F1
#
_cell.length_a   1.000
_cell.length_b   1.000
_cell.length_c   1.000
_cell.angle_alpha   90.00
_cell.angle_beta   90.00
_cell.angle_gamma   90.00
#
_symmetry.space_group_name_H-M   'P 1'
#
loop_
_entity.id
_entity.type
_entity.pdbx_description
1 polymer ?
#
loop_
_entity_poly.entity_id
_entity_poly.type
_entity_poly.pdbx_seq_one_letter_code
_entity_poly.pdbx_strand_id
1 'polypeptide(L)'
;MELPDPIRKRLEDFSRNVLFDQSRTGAYSKDHDAFLPHDKRVLSSLQLQMSLYFNMWFFPWWWISETVMLHLKYPALPDYYKFILVTVLLLMTLIEAIRLYLGYAGNLQEKVPELAGFWLLSILLQFPLILFQLFNEAILIQPLERGVHIVLAIFILTQALSGFVALRDMVRHTESQFHLRQFD
;
A
#
# COMPACT_ATOMS: atom_id res chain seq x y z
N MET A 1 -68.61 -25.18 1.89
CA MET A 1 -68.49 -24.32 0.70
C MET A 1 -67.24 -24.78 -0.02
N GLU A 2 -67.42 -25.57 -1.07
CA GLU A 2 -66.30 -26.12 -1.85
C GLU A 2 -65.67 -25.01 -2.69
N LEU A 3 -64.34 -24.94 -2.67
CA LEU A 3 -63.58 -23.90 -3.36
C LEU A 3 -63.70 -24.13 -4.88
N PRO A 4 -63.94 -23.09 -5.70
CA PRO A 4 -63.99 -23.23 -7.15
C PRO A 4 -62.73 -23.89 -7.72
N ASP A 5 -62.89 -24.90 -8.58
CA ASP A 5 -61.82 -25.67 -9.21
C ASP A 5 -60.65 -24.85 -9.80
N PRO A 6 -60.85 -23.67 -10.43
CA PRO A 6 -59.71 -22.89 -10.94
C PRO A 6 -58.82 -22.34 -9.82
N ILE A 7 -59.39 -22.06 -8.65
CA ILE A 7 -58.66 -21.55 -7.48
C ILE A 7 -57.90 -22.70 -6.82
N ARG A 8 -58.50 -23.89 -6.75
CA ARG A 8 -57.83 -25.08 -6.21
C ARG A 8 -56.59 -25.46 -7.02
N LYS A 9 -56.69 -25.47 -8.35
CA LYS A 9 -55.53 -25.73 -9.23
C LYS A 9 -54.41 -24.70 -9.05
N ARG A 10 -54.74 -23.41 -8.97
CA ARG A 10 -53.73 -22.37 -8.75
C ARG A 10 -53.03 -22.50 -7.40
N LEU A 11 -53.75 -22.89 -6.35
CA LEU A 11 -53.18 -23.14 -5.03
C LEU A 11 -52.32 -24.40 -5.00
N GLU A 12 -52.71 -25.45 -5.72
CA GLU A 12 -51.89 -26.66 -5.89
C GLU A 12 -50.61 -26.37 -6.67
N ASP A 13 -50.67 -25.57 -7.74
CA ASP A 13 -49.51 -25.16 -8.53
C ASP A 13 -48.58 -24.24 -7.71
N PHE A 14 -49.15 -23.29 -6.95
CA PHE A 14 -48.37 -22.42 -6.07
C PHE A 14 -47.72 -23.21 -4.92
N SER A 15 -48.46 -24.15 -4.32
CA SER A 15 -47.94 -25.04 -3.28
C SER A 15 -46.84 -25.94 -3.82
N ARG A 16 -46.98 -26.50 -5.04
CA ARG A 16 -45.93 -27.30 -5.67
C ARG A 16 -44.70 -26.46 -5.96
N ASN A 17 -44.86 -25.26 -6.51
CA ASN A 17 -43.73 -24.40 -6.83
C ASN A 17 -43.00 -23.94 -5.55
N VAL A 18 -43.72 -23.58 -4.48
CA VAL A 18 -43.08 -23.12 -3.24
C VAL A 18 -42.45 -24.27 -2.44
N LEU A 19 -43.08 -25.46 -2.39
CA LEU A 19 -42.52 -26.61 -1.64
C LEU A 19 -41.42 -27.36 -2.40
N PHE A 20 -41.49 -27.45 -3.74
CA PHE A 20 -40.47 -28.19 -4.51
C PHE A 20 -39.25 -27.35 -4.90
N ASP A 21 -39.35 -26.02 -4.97
CA ASP A 21 -38.19 -25.15 -5.26
C ASP A 21 -37.19 -25.10 -4.08
N GLN A 22 -37.65 -25.40 -2.86
CA GLN A 22 -36.79 -25.51 -1.68
C GLN A 22 -36.04 -26.85 -1.58
N SER A 23 -36.39 -27.85 -2.40
CA SER A 23 -35.78 -29.20 -2.37
C SER A 23 -34.78 -29.49 -3.51
N ARG A 24 -34.49 -28.53 -4.41
CA ARG A 24 -33.47 -28.68 -5.46
C ARG A 24 -32.09 -28.11 -5.11
N THR A 25 -31.77 -27.92 -3.82
CA THR A 25 -30.40 -27.65 -3.34
C THR A 25 -29.58 -28.94 -3.18
N GLY A 26 -29.59 -29.81 -4.19
CA GLY A 26 -28.84 -31.06 -4.16
C GLY A 26 -28.80 -31.76 -5.50
N ALA A 27 -27.60 -31.77 -6.10
CA ALA A 27 -27.16 -32.56 -7.24
C ALA A 27 -27.48 -32.06 -8.67
N TYR A 28 -26.41 -31.53 -9.28
CA TYR A 28 -25.92 -31.83 -10.63
C TYR A 28 -26.38 -30.96 -11.81
N SER A 29 -25.58 -29.90 -12.05
CA SER A 29 -25.07 -29.42 -13.34
C SER A 29 -24.21 -28.18 -13.03
N LYS A 30 -22.89 -28.30 -12.78
CA LYS A 30 -21.83 -28.32 -13.81
C LYS A 30 -22.27 -27.53 -15.06
N ASP A 31 -21.63 -26.38 -15.29
CA ASP A 31 -21.77 -25.46 -16.44
C ASP A 31 -22.54 -24.14 -16.23
N HIS A 32 -22.57 -23.58 -15.03
CA HIS A 32 -22.98 -22.16 -14.84
C HIS A 32 -22.05 -21.34 -13.92
N ASP A 33 -20.75 -21.69 -13.86
CA ASP A 33 -19.69 -20.83 -13.28
C ASP A 33 -19.10 -19.85 -14.33
N ALA A 34 -19.87 -19.52 -15.36
CA ALA A 34 -19.52 -18.53 -16.36
C ALA A 34 -20.51 -17.36 -16.30
N PHE A 35 -20.55 -16.63 -15.18
CA PHE A 35 -20.92 -15.20 -15.08
C PHE A 35 -21.00 -14.74 -13.60
N LEU A 36 -19.98 -15.04 -12.78
CA LEU A 36 -19.71 -14.14 -11.67
C LEU A 36 -18.91 -12.97 -12.26
N PRO A 37 -19.42 -11.73 -12.24
CA PRO A 37 -18.63 -10.61 -12.68
C PRO A 37 -17.38 -10.62 -11.81
N HIS A 38 -16.23 -10.70 -12.46
CA HIS A 38 -14.90 -10.52 -11.90
C HIS A 38 -15.00 -9.65 -10.65
N ASP A 39 -14.82 -10.26 -9.48
CA ASP A 39 -14.74 -9.57 -8.19
C ASP A 39 -13.48 -8.69 -8.30
N LYS A 40 -13.65 -7.52 -8.94
CA LYS A 40 -12.64 -6.47 -9.11
C LYS A 40 -12.41 -5.83 -7.75
N ARG A 41 -12.02 -6.62 -6.75
CA ARG A 41 -11.39 -6.12 -5.55
C ARG A 41 -9.95 -5.85 -5.90
N VAL A 42 -9.78 -4.81 -6.69
CA VAL A 42 -8.74 -3.78 -6.55
C VAL A 42 -8.30 -3.75 -5.08
N LEU A 43 -7.22 -4.47 -4.78
CA LEU A 43 -6.79 -4.84 -3.43
C LEU A 43 -5.56 -4.01 -3.09
N SER A 44 -5.79 -2.73 -2.78
CA SER A 44 -4.77 -1.87 -2.19
C SER A 44 -4.10 -2.62 -1.04
N SER A 45 -2.77 -2.60 -0.97
CA SER A 45 -2.04 -3.30 0.09
C SER A 45 -2.28 -2.64 1.44
N LEU A 46 -3.05 -3.29 2.30
CA LEU A 46 -3.36 -2.78 3.64
C LEU A 46 -2.07 -2.58 4.47
N GLN A 47 -1.13 -3.53 4.39
CA GLN A 47 0.12 -3.45 5.13
C GLN A 47 0.96 -2.23 4.73
N LEU A 48 1.08 -1.97 3.43
CA LEU A 48 1.76 -0.78 2.92
C LEU A 48 1.08 0.49 3.44
N GLN A 49 -0.25 0.52 3.43
CA GLN A 49 -1.00 1.70 3.84
C GLN A 49 -0.92 2.00 5.34
N MET A 50 -0.95 0.97 6.18
CA MET A 50 -0.74 1.12 7.61
C MET A 50 0.68 1.61 7.91
N SER A 51 1.68 1.08 7.21
CA SER A 51 3.08 1.52 7.37
C SER A 51 3.27 2.99 6.96
N LEU A 52 2.70 3.40 5.82
CA LEU A 52 2.73 4.79 5.34
C LEU A 52 2.06 5.74 6.34
N TYR A 53 0.91 5.35 6.89
CA TYR A 53 0.18 6.14 7.87
C TYR A 53 1.02 6.41 9.14
N PHE A 54 1.61 5.37 9.73
CA PHE A 54 2.45 5.54 10.92
C PHE A 54 3.71 6.36 10.62
N ASN A 55 4.32 6.15 9.46
CA ASN A 55 5.48 6.91 9.06
C ASN A 55 5.18 8.40 8.85
N MET A 56 4.00 8.73 8.30
CA MET A 56 3.56 10.12 8.16
C MET A 56 3.46 10.87 9.50
N TRP A 57 3.02 10.18 10.55
CA TRP A 57 2.98 10.75 11.91
C TRP A 57 4.33 10.75 12.61
N PHE A 58 5.18 9.75 12.34
CA PHE A 58 6.53 9.67 12.87
C PHE A 58 7.46 10.73 12.28
N PHE A 59 7.29 11.06 11.00
CA PHE A 59 8.22 11.91 10.26
C PHE A 59 8.42 13.32 10.86
N PRO A 60 7.39 14.06 11.32
CA PRO A 60 7.58 15.31 12.04
C PRO A 60 8.47 15.18 13.28
N TRP A 61 8.32 14.08 14.04
CA TRP A 61 9.15 13.81 15.22
C TRP A 61 10.60 13.50 14.83
N TRP A 62 10.79 12.71 13.78
CA TRP A 62 12.12 12.48 13.20
C TRP A 62 12.79 13.79 12.80
N TRP A 63 12.06 14.68 12.11
CA TRP A 63 12.58 15.96 11.62
C TRP A 63 12.97 16.91 12.76
N ILE A 64 12.14 17.01 13.81
CA ILE A 64 12.46 17.80 15.00
C ILE A 64 13.71 17.23 15.69
N SER A 65 13.75 15.91 15.90
CA SER A 65 14.89 15.23 16.52
C SER A 65 16.18 15.51 15.75
N GLU A 66 16.17 15.31 14.43
CA GLU A 66 17.34 15.51 13.58
C GLU A 66 17.80 16.97 13.57
N THR A 67 16.87 17.93 13.52
CA THR A 67 17.18 19.35 13.55
C THR A 67 17.83 19.77 14.87
N VAL A 68 17.26 19.32 16.00
CA VAL A 68 17.80 19.60 17.33
C VAL A 68 19.17 18.98 17.49
N MET A 69 19.35 17.72 17.11
CA MET A 69 20.61 17.01 17.25
C MET A 69 21.69 17.60 16.35
N LEU A 70 21.36 17.95 15.10
CA LEU A 70 22.24 18.67 14.19
C LEU A 70 22.69 20.00 14.79
N HIS A 71 21.78 20.78 15.40
CA HIS A 71 22.13 22.04 16.06
C HIS A 71 23.13 21.84 17.20
N LEU A 72 22.94 20.81 18.03
CA LEU A 72 23.83 20.50 19.16
C LEU A 72 25.25 20.13 18.72
N LYS A 73 25.39 19.32 17.66
CA LYS A 73 26.70 18.90 17.15
C LYS A 73 27.32 19.87 16.14
N TYR A 74 26.55 20.85 15.65
CA TYR A 74 26.98 21.79 14.61
C TYR A 74 28.34 22.45 14.88
N PRO A 75 28.65 22.94 16.11
CA PRO A 75 29.93 23.61 16.38
C PRO A 75 31.13 22.65 16.34
N ALA A 76 30.92 21.36 16.63
CA ALA A 76 31.97 20.35 16.70
C ALA A 76 32.27 19.72 15.33
N LEU A 77 31.45 19.99 14.32
CA LEU A 77 31.60 19.40 13.00
C LEU A 77 32.57 20.18 12.11
N PRO A 78 33.36 19.50 11.26
CA PRO A 78 34.07 20.13 10.15
C PRO A 78 33.11 20.84 9.19
N ASP A 79 33.57 21.93 8.56
CA ASP A 79 32.69 22.79 7.74
C ASP A 79 32.03 22.04 6.57
N TYR A 80 32.76 21.16 5.90
CA TYR A 80 32.20 20.36 4.81
C TYR A 80 31.05 19.45 5.29
N TYR A 81 31.15 18.87 6.49
CA TYR A 81 30.06 18.06 7.06
C TYR A 81 28.84 18.90 7.43
N LYS A 82 29.01 20.15 7.87
CA LYS A 82 27.88 21.07 8.12
C LYS A 82 27.04 21.24 6.86
N PHE A 83 27.68 21.56 5.72
CA PHE A 83 26.99 21.71 4.45
C PHE A 83 26.33 20.41 3.99
N ILE A 84 27.03 19.28 4.10
CA ILE A 84 26.50 17.97 3.71
C ILE A 84 25.27 17.63 4.54
N LEU A 85 25.31 17.74 5.87
CA LEU A 85 24.21 17.33 6.74
C LEU A 85 22.97 18.22 6.58
N VAL A 86 23.15 19.53 6.43
CA VAL A 86 22.02 20.44 6.13
C VAL A 86 21.38 20.06 4.79
N THR A 87 22.20 19.76 3.78
CA THR A 87 21.70 19.33 2.47
C THR A 87 20.96 18.00 2.56
N VAL A 88 21.51 17.02 3.29
CA VAL A 88 20.86 15.73 3.52
C VAL A 88 19.53 15.89 4.24
N LEU A 89 19.45 16.72 5.30
CA LEU A 89 18.21 16.99 6.01
C LEU A 89 17.12 17.55 5.07
N LEU A 90 17.47 18.54 4.23
CA LEU A 90 16.54 19.13 3.27
C LEU A 90 16.10 18.13 2.19
N LEU A 91 17.07 17.40 1.61
CA LEU A 91 16.80 16.40 0.59
C LEU A 91 15.92 15.26 1.14
N MET A 92 16.28 14.70 2.29
CA MET A 92 15.49 13.66 2.97
C MET A 92 14.06 14.16 3.24
N THR A 93 13.90 15.42 3.65
CA THR A 93 12.57 15.99 3.89
C THR A 93 11.73 16.09 2.63
N LEU A 94 12.32 16.60 1.54
CA LEU A 94 11.63 16.71 0.26
C LEU A 94 11.30 15.34 -0.33
N ILE A 95 12.27 14.42 -0.33
CA ILE A 95 12.11 13.06 -0.86
C ILE A 95 11.06 12.32 -0.05
N GLU A 96 11.09 12.38 1.29
CA GLU A 96 10.09 11.74 2.14
C GLU A 96 8.68 12.25 1.82
N ALA A 97 8.48 13.56 1.71
CA ALA A 97 7.17 14.14 1.43
C ALA A 97 6.61 13.64 0.09
N ILE A 98 7.42 13.67 -0.96
CA ILE A 98 7.05 13.15 -2.28
C ILE A 98 6.79 11.65 -2.21
N ARG A 99 7.66 10.90 -1.53
CA ARG A 99 7.56 9.45 -1.39
C ARG A 99 6.27 9.07 -0.68
N LEU A 100 5.95 9.66 0.47
CA LEU A 100 4.71 9.39 1.21
C LEU A 100 3.47 9.70 0.35
N TYR A 101 3.48 10.81 -0.39
CA TYR A 101 2.40 11.14 -1.32
C TYR A 101 2.23 10.07 -2.41
N LEU A 102 3.31 9.70 -3.10
CA LEU A 102 3.27 8.70 -4.16
C LEU A 102 2.87 7.31 -3.64
N GLY A 103 3.36 6.92 -2.46
CA GLY A 103 2.98 5.65 -1.85
C GLY A 103 1.49 5.61 -1.49
N TYR A 104 0.97 6.69 -0.90
CA TYR A 104 -0.44 6.79 -0.52
C TYR A 104 -1.35 6.81 -1.76
N ALA A 105 -1.05 7.67 -2.74
CA ALA A 105 -1.83 7.81 -3.96
C ALA A 105 -1.72 6.55 -4.84
N GLY A 106 -0.51 6.04 -5.06
CA GLY A 106 -0.27 4.86 -5.90
C GLY A 106 -0.92 3.60 -5.35
N ASN A 107 -0.88 3.38 -4.03
CA ASN A 107 -1.50 2.21 -3.41
C ASN A 107 -3.03 2.28 -3.39
N LEU A 108 -3.63 3.45 -3.10
CA LEU A 108 -5.10 3.58 -3.03
C LEU A 108 -5.77 3.71 -4.40
N GLN A 109 -5.13 4.41 -5.33
CA GLN A 109 -5.66 4.65 -6.67
C GLN A 109 -5.16 3.61 -7.68
N GLU A 110 -4.41 2.60 -7.21
CA GLU A 110 -3.78 1.54 -8.00
C GLU A 110 -3.00 2.03 -9.20
N LYS A 111 -2.30 3.15 -9.03
CA LYS A 111 -1.53 3.74 -10.12
C LYS A 111 -0.10 3.21 -10.09
N VAL A 112 0.17 2.30 -11.04
CA VAL A 112 1.48 1.67 -11.23
C VAL A 112 2.63 2.69 -11.33
N PRO A 113 2.53 3.80 -12.11
CA PRO A 113 3.63 4.75 -12.23
C PRO A 113 3.98 5.42 -10.89
N GLU A 114 2.98 5.83 -10.12
CA GLU A 114 3.15 6.46 -8.81
C GLU A 114 3.77 5.49 -7.81
N LEU A 115 3.30 4.24 -7.77
CA LEU A 115 3.85 3.22 -6.89
C LEU A 115 5.28 2.81 -7.27
N ALA A 116 5.60 2.79 -8.57
CA ALA A 116 6.96 2.61 -9.07
C ALA A 116 7.87 3.78 -8.64
N GLY A 117 7.37 5.02 -8.75
CA GLY A 117 8.08 6.21 -8.26
C GLY A 117 8.36 6.15 -6.76
N PHE A 118 7.35 5.79 -5.96
CA PHE A 118 7.50 5.53 -4.53
C PHE A 118 8.60 4.51 -4.23
N TRP A 119 8.56 3.37 -4.93
CA TRP A 119 9.52 2.29 -4.73
C TRP A 119 10.94 2.70 -5.12
N LEU A 120 11.09 3.40 -6.25
CA LEU A 120 12.36 3.93 -6.72
C LEU A 120 12.95 4.94 -5.73
N LEU A 121 12.15 5.90 -5.25
CA LEU A 121 12.60 6.87 -4.24
C LEU A 121 13.02 6.20 -2.94
N SER A 122 12.33 5.13 -2.53
CA SER A 122 12.66 4.35 -1.33
C SER A 122 14.05 3.73 -1.42
N ILE A 123 14.33 3.01 -2.51
CA ILE A 123 15.57 2.23 -2.66
C ILE A 123 16.74 3.08 -3.14
N LEU A 124 16.51 3.97 -4.10
CA LEU A 124 17.60 4.69 -4.77
C LEU A 124 18.05 5.93 -4.00
N LEU A 125 17.12 6.65 -3.37
CA LEU A 125 17.44 7.92 -2.70
C LEU A 125 17.37 7.80 -1.19
N GLN A 126 16.23 7.38 -0.63
CA GLN A 126 16.03 7.38 0.81
C GLN A 126 16.94 6.38 1.53
N PHE A 127 17.06 5.16 0.99
CA PHE A 127 17.84 4.10 1.64
C PHE A 127 19.35 4.41 1.71
N PRO A 128 20.04 4.87 0.66
CA PRO A 128 21.44 5.25 0.77
C PRO A 128 21.68 6.41 1.73
N LEU A 129 20.78 7.41 1.75
CA LEU A 129 20.88 8.55 2.66
C LEU A 129 20.69 8.13 4.13
N ILE A 130 19.78 7.20 4.43
CA ILE A 130 19.60 6.71 5.81
C ILE A 130 20.80 5.87 6.25
N LEU A 131 21.38 5.07 5.34
CA LEU A 131 22.62 4.32 5.62
C LEU A 131 23.79 5.27 5.88
N PHE A 132 23.93 6.36 5.10
CA PHE A 132 24.94 7.37 5.34
C PHE A 132 24.85 7.95 6.76
N GLN A 133 23.64 8.30 7.21
CA GLN A 133 23.44 8.83 8.56
C GLN A 133 23.65 7.78 9.67
N LEU A 134 23.35 6.51 9.40
CA LEU A 134 23.47 5.43 10.39
C LEU A 134 24.90 4.93 10.60
N PHE A 135 25.72 4.93 9.55
CA PHE A 135 27.01 4.22 9.56
C PHE A 135 28.23 5.14 9.45
N ASN A 136 28.06 6.41 9.07
CA ASN A 136 29.18 7.34 8.98
C ASN A 136 29.52 7.93 10.36
N GLU A 137 30.31 7.22 11.17
CA GLU A 137 30.67 7.69 12.51
C GLU A 137 31.42 9.05 12.52
N ALA A 138 31.96 9.50 11.38
CA ALA A 138 32.58 10.82 11.25
C ALA A 138 31.60 11.99 11.38
N ILE A 139 30.28 11.76 11.29
CA ILE A 139 29.25 12.80 11.54
C ILE A 139 28.87 12.92 13.02
N LEU A 140 29.65 12.31 13.93
CA LEU A 140 29.44 12.35 15.39
C LEU A 140 28.01 11.94 15.77
N ILE A 141 27.63 10.71 15.40
CA ILE A 141 26.26 10.21 15.53
C ILE A 141 25.86 10.17 17.01
N GLN A 142 24.78 10.86 17.36
CA GLN A 142 24.24 10.86 18.72
C GLN A 142 23.27 9.68 18.92
N PRO A 143 23.11 9.16 20.16
CA PRO A 143 22.23 8.02 20.40
C PRO A 143 20.76 8.25 19.99
N LEU A 144 20.24 9.46 20.18
CA LEU A 144 18.88 9.81 19.75
C LEU A 144 18.75 9.79 18.22
N GLU A 145 19.69 10.43 17.49
CA GLU A 145 19.75 10.40 16.02
C GLU A 145 19.73 8.96 15.52
N ARG A 146 20.62 8.13 16.07
CA ARG A 146 20.71 6.71 15.70
C ARG A 146 19.39 5.98 15.93
N GLY A 147 18.73 6.23 17.07
CA GLY A 147 17.44 5.65 17.38
C GLY A 147 16.36 6.02 16.35
N VAL A 148 16.21 7.31 16.05
CA VAL A 148 15.19 7.77 15.10
C VAL A 148 15.51 7.33 13.66
N HIS A 149 16.78 7.27 13.26
CA HIS A 149 17.17 6.75 11.95
C HIS A 149 16.91 5.24 11.82
N ILE A 150 17.13 4.46 12.87
CA ILE A 150 16.81 3.02 12.87
C ILE A 150 15.29 2.83 12.66
N VAL A 151 14.47 3.58 13.39
CA VAL A 151 13.01 3.50 13.24
C VAL A 151 12.59 3.89 11.81
N LEU A 152 13.14 4.98 11.27
CA LEU A 152 12.89 5.39 9.88
C LEU A 152 13.34 4.33 8.87
N ALA A 153 14.50 3.71 9.08
CA ALA A 153 15.01 2.64 8.23
C ALA A 153 14.10 1.41 8.23
N ILE A 154 13.54 1.04 9.39
CA ILE A 154 12.55 -0.05 9.50
C ILE A 154 11.29 0.29 8.70
N PHE A 155 10.80 1.52 8.78
CA PHE A 155 9.67 1.97 7.96
C PHE A 155 9.99 1.84 6.47
N ILE A 156 11.13 2.39 6.03
CA ILE A 156 11.56 2.35 4.61
C ILE A 156 11.69 0.91 4.12
N LEU A 157 12.32 0.02 4.89
CA LEU A 157 12.48 -1.39 4.52
C LEU A 157 11.14 -2.11 4.40
N THR A 158 10.26 -1.94 5.39
CA THR A 158 8.91 -2.53 5.36
C THR A 158 8.11 -2.03 4.16
N GLN A 159 8.18 -0.73 3.90
CA GLN A 159 7.56 -0.05 2.76
C GLN A 159 8.12 -0.52 1.42
N ALA A 160 9.44 -0.71 1.31
CA ALA A 160 10.07 -1.18 0.08
C ALA A 160 9.68 -2.63 -0.25
N LEU A 161 9.62 -3.51 0.76
CA LEU A 161 9.21 -4.91 0.59
C LEU A 161 7.73 -5.00 0.21
N SER A 162 6.85 -4.36 0.98
CA SER A 162 5.41 -4.37 0.72
C SER A 162 5.04 -3.62 -0.57
N GLY A 163 5.74 -2.53 -0.88
CA GLY A 163 5.61 -1.78 -2.13
C GLY A 163 6.04 -2.58 -3.35
N PHE A 164 7.10 -3.37 -3.25
CA PHE A 164 7.52 -4.28 -4.33
C PHE A 164 6.44 -5.32 -4.64
N VAL A 165 5.88 -5.94 -3.61
CA VAL A 165 4.80 -6.93 -3.76
C VAL A 165 3.58 -6.27 -4.41
N ALA A 166 3.13 -5.13 -3.89
CA ALA A 166 1.99 -4.39 -4.45
C ALA A 166 2.23 -3.99 -5.91
N LEU A 167 3.44 -3.52 -6.25
CA LEU A 167 3.79 -3.16 -7.63
C LEU A 167 3.74 -4.35 -8.57
N ARG A 168 4.30 -5.50 -8.16
CA ARG A 168 4.28 -6.74 -8.95
C ARG A 168 2.85 -7.20 -9.23
N ASP A 169 1.99 -7.14 -8.22
CA ASP A 169 0.60 -7.58 -8.36
C ASP A 169 -0.19 -6.62 -9.26
N MET A 170 -0.02 -5.30 -9.10
CA MET A 170 -0.67 -4.31 -9.95
C MET A 170 -0.24 -4.40 -11.42
N VAL A 171 1.04 -4.66 -11.72
CA VAL A 171 1.52 -4.84 -13.10
C VAL A 171 0.86 -6.06 -13.76
N ARG A 172 0.78 -7.19 -13.05
CA ARG A 172 0.12 -8.41 -13.56
C ARG A 172 -1.37 -8.20 -13.85
N HIS A 173 -2.06 -7.44 -13.00
CA HIS A 173 -3.46 -7.10 -13.24
C HIS A 173 -3.62 -6.17 -14.44
N THR A 174 -2.71 -5.22 -14.60
CA THR A 174 -2.71 -4.28 -15.73
C THR A 174 -2.52 -5.02 -17.06
N GLU A 175 -1.57 -5.96 -17.13
CA GLU A 175 -1.33 -6.80 -18.31
C GLU A 175 -2.55 -7.62 -18.71
N SER A 176 -3.21 -8.29 -17.75
CA SER A 176 -4.40 -9.10 -18.05
C SER A 176 -5.58 -8.27 -18.60
N GLN A 177 -5.79 -7.05 -18.12
CA GLN A 177 -6.82 -6.14 -18.64
C GLN A 177 -6.48 -5.63 -20.05
N PHE A 178 -5.21 -5.39 -20.37
CA PHE A 178 -4.79 -4.99 -21.71
C PHE A 178 -4.95 -6.10 -22.74
N HIS A 179 -4.59 -7.33 -22.39
CA HIS A 179 -4.75 -8.48 -23.28
C HIS A 179 -6.22 -8.74 -23.62
N LEU A 180 -7.14 -8.65 -22.64
CA LEU A 180 -8.57 -8.84 -22.89
C LEU A 180 -9.14 -7.79 -23.86
N ARG A 181 -8.67 -6.54 -23.78
CA ARG A 181 -9.11 -5.46 -24.69
C ARG A 181 -8.55 -5.55 -26.11
N GLN A 182 -7.53 -6.39 -26.37
CA GLN A 182 -7.02 -6.60 -27.72
C GLN A 182 -7.82 -7.64 -28.53
N PHE A 183 -8.72 -8.40 -27.87
CA PHE A 183 -9.54 -9.43 -28.50
C PHE A 183 -11.01 -9.03 -28.68
N ASP A 184 -11.39 -7.81 -28.25
CA ASP A 184 -12.64 -7.12 -28.62
C ASP A 184 -12.38 -6.17 -29.80
#